data_AF-A0A940ALW7-F1
#
_entry.id   AF-A0A940ALW7-F1
#
_cell.length_a   1.000
_cell.length_b   1.000
_cell.length_c   1.000
_cell.angle_alpha   90.00
_cell.angle_beta   90.00
_cell.angle_gamma   90.00
#
_symmetry.space_group_name_H-M   'P 1'
#
loop_
_entity.id
_entity.type
_entity.pdbx_description
1 polymer ?
#
loop_
_entity_poly.entity_id
_entity_poly.type
_entity_poly.pdbx_seq_one_letter_code
_entity_poly.pdbx_strand_id
1 'polypeptide(L)'
;MFEELGINSEILIIAILVLLLGLVFFNMVMVMKYNQLKERYRDFMRGSNGKSLEERILTRFKQIDTLNDRIDDTIDRVKILEDARDTSFKKIAIHRYDAFAEMGGKLSYSLCLLNDDNDGFIMTSMHNREGCYTYVKEVIKGNTFVILSDEERQVLEEARESIETVQSM
;
A
#
# COMPACT_ATOMS: atom_id res chain seq x y z
N MET A 1 -77.10 46.55 17.23
CA MET A 1 -76.19 46.12 16.15
C MET A 1 -76.12 44.59 15.99
N PHE A 2 -76.07 43.78 17.06
CA PHE A 2 -76.11 42.30 16.94
C PHE A 2 -77.53 41.67 17.02
N GLU A 3 -78.52 42.38 17.56
CA GLU A 3 -79.94 41.95 17.52
C GLU A 3 -80.59 42.08 16.12
N GLU A 4 -80.06 42.92 15.22
CA GLU A 4 -80.57 43.07 13.84
C GLU A 4 -80.21 41.89 12.92
N LEU A 5 -79.30 41.01 13.36
CA LEU A 5 -78.83 39.83 12.61
C LEU A 5 -79.45 38.52 13.09
N GLY A 6 -80.33 38.53 14.10
CA GLY A 6 -81.02 37.33 14.60
C GLY A 6 -80.11 36.31 15.30
N ILE A 7 -78.90 36.69 15.70
CA ILE A 7 -77.93 35.79 16.34
C ILE A 7 -77.88 36.08 17.84
N ASN A 8 -78.21 35.07 18.66
CA ASN A 8 -78.13 35.15 20.12
C ASN A 8 -76.69 35.44 20.57
N SER A 9 -76.51 36.42 21.45
CA SER A 9 -75.20 36.83 21.99
C SER A 9 -74.43 35.68 22.65
N GLU A 10 -75.14 34.71 23.24
CA GLU A 10 -74.58 33.50 23.83
C GLU A 10 -73.88 32.60 22.80
N ILE A 11 -74.45 32.45 21.60
CA ILE A 11 -73.86 31.65 20.51
C ILE A 11 -72.57 32.32 20.00
N LEU A 12 -72.56 33.65 19.92
CA LEU A 12 -71.39 34.42 19.51
C LEU A 12 -70.23 34.27 20.51
N ILE A 13 -70.52 34.27 21.82
CA ILE A 13 -69.50 34.04 22.87
C ILE A 13 -68.92 32.63 22.77
N ILE A 14 -69.77 31.60 22.57
CA ILE A 14 -69.31 30.22 22.43
C ILE A 14 -68.45 30.05 21.18
N ALA A 15 -68.83 30.65 20.05
CA ALA A 15 -68.06 30.60 18.81
C ALA A 15 -66.66 31.23 18.97
N ILE A 16 -66.57 32.37 19.66
CA ILE A 16 -65.30 33.02 19.98
C ILE A 16 -64.45 32.13 20.90
N LEU A 17 -65.06 31.50 21.90
CA LEU A 17 -64.35 30.61 22.83
C LEU A 17 -63.75 29.39 22.10
N VAL A 18 -64.50 28.77 21.19
CA VAL A 18 -64.01 27.66 20.35
C VAL A 18 -62.88 28.13 19.44
N LEU A 19 -63.00 29.31 18.84
CA LEU A 19 -61.95 29.89 18.01
C LEU A 19 -60.65 30.12 18.81
N LEU A 20 -60.77 30.65 20.04
CA LEU A 20 -59.63 30.87 20.93
C LEU A 20 -58.93 29.56 21.31
N LEU A 21 -59.70 28.52 21.65
CA LEU A 21 -59.15 27.19 21.94
C LEU A 21 -58.42 26.60 20.73
N GLY A 22 -58.99 26.77 19.53
CA GLY A 22 -58.34 26.36 18.28
C GLY A 22 -57.01 27.06 18.03
N LEU A 23 -56.94 28.37 18.28
CA LEU A 23 -55.70 29.15 18.15
C LEU A 23 -54.63 28.73 19.16
N VAL A 24 -55.00 28.44 20.40
CA VAL A 24 -54.07 27.95 21.43
C VAL A 24 -53.52 26.58 21.04
N PHE A 25 -54.38 25.67 20.59
CA PHE A 25 -53.96 24.35 20.11
C PHE A 25 -53.00 24.46 18.91
N PHE A 26 -53.31 25.33 17.95
CA PHE A 26 -52.45 25.57 16.79
C PHE A 26 -51.07 26.11 17.18
N ASN A 27 -51.02 27.08 18.11
CA ASN A 27 -49.76 27.61 18.64
C ASN A 27 -48.93 26.54 19.34
N MET A 28 -49.57 25.67 20.13
CA MET A 28 -48.90 24.56 20.81
C MET A 28 -48.22 23.61 19.81
N VAL A 29 -48.92 23.23 18.74
CA VAL A 29 -48.35 22.39 17.66
C VAL A 29 -47.18 23.10 16.96
N MET A 30 -47.30 24.41 16.72
CA MET A 30 -46.24 25.18 16.08
C MET A 30 -44.98 25.23 16.95
N VAL A 31 -45.12 25.44 18.26
CA VAL A 31 -44.00 25.44 19.22
C VAL A 31 -43.34 24.07 19.30
N MET A 32 -44.12 22.98 19.30
CA MET A 32 -43.57 21.61 19.28
C MET A 32 -42.72 21.36 18.03
N LYS A 33 -43.23 21.72 16.84
CA LYS A 33 -42.48 21.60 15.57
C LYS A 33 -41.23 22.48 15.54
N TYR A 34 -41.34 23.70 16.05
CA TYR A 34 -40.22 24.65 16.13
C TYR A 34 -39.11 24.12 17.04
N ASN A 35 -39.48 23.61 18.23
CA ASN A 35 -38.50 23.04 19.16
C ASN A 35 -37.86 21.77 18.60
N GLN A 36 -38.62 20.90 17.93
CA GLN A 36 -38.06 19.72 17.27
C GLN A 36 -37.05 20.09 16.17
N LEU A 37 -37.35 21.12 15.37
CA LEU A 37 -36.45 21.62 14.34
C LEU A 37 -35.19 22.24 14.95
N LYS A 38 -35.34 23.02 16.02
CA LYS A 38 -34.24 23.64 16.76
C LYS A 38 -33.31 22.59 17.38
N GLU A 39 -33.86 21.52 17.94
CA GLU A 39 -33.09 20.40 18.49
C GLU A 39 -32.31 19.67 17.39
N ARG A 40 -32.96 19.31 16.27
CA ARG A 40 -32.27 18.68 15.13
C ARG A 40 -31.18 19.58 14.54
N TYR A 41 -31.43 20.87 14.44
CA TYR A 41 -30.43 21.84 14.01
C TYR A 41 -29.28 21.95 15.01
N ARG A 42 -29.57 21.98 16.31
CA ARG A 42 -28.56 22.01 17.35
C ARG A 42 -27.74 20.73 17.41
N ASP A 43 -28.34 19.57 17.22
CA ASP A 43 -27.63 18.29 17.20
C ASP A 43 -26.78 18.13 15.94
N PHE A 44 -27.28 18.60 14.79
CA PHE A 44 -26.50 18.70 13.55
C PHE A 44 -25.32 19.68 13.67
N MET A 45 -25.47 20.73 14.49
CA MET A 45 -24.44 21.75 14.74
C MET A 45 -23.63 21.51 16.03
N ARG A 46 -23.98 20.51 16.86
CA ARG A 46 -23.24 20.14 18.09
C ARG A 46 -21.97 19.41 17.68
N GLY A 47 -20.89 20.17 17.58
CA GLY A 47 -19.56 19.69 17.19
C GLY A 47 -18.95 20.48 16.04
N SER A 48 -19.71 21.38 15.40
CA SER A 48 -19.22 22.12 14.23
C SER A 48 -19.97 23.44 13.99
N ASN A 49 -19.33 24.58 14.29
CA ASN A 49 -19.73 25.85 13.65
C ASN A 49 -19.45 25.74 12.14
N GLY A 50 -20.22 26.35 11.25
CA GLY A 50 -20.05 26.23 9.78
C GLY A 50 -18.59 26.41 9.26
N LYS A 51 -17.77 27.20 9.96
CA LYS A 51 -16.32 27.32 9.73
C LYS A 51 -15.55 25.99 9.84
N SER A 52 -15.97 25.11 10.73
CA SER A 52 -15.33 23.81 10.96
C SER A 52 -15.68 22.73 9.92
N LEU A 53 -16.80 22.87 9.19
CA LEU A 53 -17.10 21.94 8.10
C LEU A 53 -16.24 22.28 6.88
N GLU A 54 -16.13 23.56 6.55
CA GLU A 54 -15.20 24.07 5.53
C GLU A 54 -13.76 23.69 5.87
N GLU A 55 -13.32 23.91 7.10
CA GLU A 55 -11.99 23.52 7.57
C GLU A 55 -11.74 22.01 7.46
N ARG A 56 -12.73 21.17 7.80
CA ARG A 56 -12.63 19.71 7.63
C ARG A 56 -12.53 19.33 6.16
N ILE A 57 -13.33 19.94 5.28
CA ILE A 57 -13.29 19.69 3.84
C ILE A 57 -11.93 20.11 3.26
N LEU A 58 -11.44 21.30 3.60
CA LEU A 58 -10.13 21.80 3.18
C LEU A 58 -8.99 20.90 3.71
N THR A 59 -9.09 20.42 4.94
CA THR A 59 -8.13 19.46 5.50
C THR A 59 -8.17 18.14 4.75
N ARG A 60 -9.35 17.65 4.36
CA ARG A 60 -9.48 16.44 3.54
C ARG A 60 -8.88 16.62 2.15
N PHE A 61 -9.10 17.75 1.49
CA PHE A 61 -8.45 18.04 0.20
C PHE A 61 -6.92 18.05 0.34
N LYS A 62 -6.36 18.73 1.34
CA LYS A 62 -4.91 18.69 1.61
C LYS A 62 -4.39 17.28 1.88
N GLN A 63 -5.16 16.46 2.59
CA GLN A 63 -4.80 15.05 2.82
C GLN A 63 -4.82 14.24 1.51
N ILE A 64 -5.75 14.51 0.60
CA ILE A 64 -5.80 13.87 -0.72
C ILE A 64 -4.57 14.28 -1.54
N ASP A 65 -4.22 15.57 -1.56
CA ASP A 65 -3.03 16.05 -2.28
C ASP A 65 -1.76 15.39 -1.71
N THR A 66 -1.62 15.37 -0.38
CA THR A 66 -0.50 14.69 0.29
C THR A 66 -0.47 13.19 0.00
N LEU A 67 -1.64 12.56 -0.17
CA LEU A 67 -1.74 11.15 -0.50
C LEU A 67 -1.31 10.88 -1.94
N ASN A 68 -1.69 11.74 -2.88
CA ASN A 68 -1.25 11.66 -4.27
C ASN A 68 0.27 11.80 -4.36
N ASP A 69 0.86 12.79 -3.68
CA ASP A 69 2.32 12.96 -3.64
C ASP A 69 3.04 11.70 -3.09
N ARG A 70 2.45 11.06 -2.06
CA ARG A 70 2.99 9.80 -1.51
C ARG A 70 2.82 8.62 -2.45
N ILE A 71 1.75 8.58 -3.23
CA ILE A 71 1.53 7.55 -4.24
C ILE A 71 2.59 7.67 -5.32
N ASP A 72 2.85 8.89 -5.80
CA ASP A 72 3.88 9.14 -6.81
C ASP A 72 5.28 8.75 -6.30
N ASP A 73 5.65 9.14 -5.07
CA ASP A 73 6.91 8.70 -4.43
C ASP A 73 6.99 7.17 -4.29
N THR A 74 5.87 6.52 -3.95
CA THR A 74 5.82 5.06 -3.83
C THR A 74 6.02 4.38 -5.18
N ILE A 75 5.41 4.90 -6.24
CA ILE A 75 5.57 4.39 -7.61
C ILE A 75 7.04 4.51 -8.03
N ASP A 76 7.68 5.66 -7.80
CA ASP A 76 9.09 5.86 -8.13
C ASP A 76 10.00 4.89 -7.37
N ARG A 77 9.74 4.68 -6.08
CA ARG A 77 10.50 3.73 -5.26
C ARG A 77 10.31 2.29 -5.72
N VAL A 78 9.10 1.89 -6.09
CA VAL A 78 8.82 0.56 -6.64
C VAL A 78 9.59 0.35 -7.94
N LYS A 79 9.58 1.35 -8.83
CA LYS A 79 10.32 1.28 -10.09
C LYS A 79 11.82 1.09 -9.88
N ILE A 80 12.42 1.83 -8.94
CA ILE A 80 13.84 1.65 -8.59
C ILE A 80 14.12 0.23 -8.08
N LEU A 81 13.20 -0.34 -7.29
CA LEU A 81 13.34 -1.71 -6.80
C LEU A 81 13.21 -2.74 -7.92
N GLU A 82 12.31 -2.52 -8.89
CA GLU A 82 12.17 -3.38 -10.07
C GLU A 82 13.42 -3.34 -10.95
N ASP A 83 13.95 -2.14 -11.23
CA ASP A 83 15.20 -1.97 -11.99
C ASP A 83 16.39 -2.67 -11.28
N ALA A 84 16.48 -2.52 -9.95
CA ALA A 84 17.50 -3.21 -9.15
C ALA A 84 17.30 -4.74 -9.14
N ARG A 85 16.04 -5.21 -9.12
CA ARG A 85 15.68 -6.62 -9.13
C ARG A 85 16.18 -7.31 -10.40
N ASP A 86 16.06 -6.65 -11.53
CA ASP A 86 16.42 -7.20 -12.85
C ASP A 86 17.94 -7.25 -13.07
N THR A 87 18.70 -6.41 -12.36
CA THR A 87 20.17 -6.33 -12.45
C THR A 87 20.91 -7.06 -11.33
N SER A 88 20.22 -7.61 -10.34
CA SER A 88 20.83 -8.26 -9.17
C SER A 88 21.06 -9.76 -9.38
N PHE A 89 22.24 -10.25 -8.96
CA PHE A 89 22.50 -11.68 -8.76
C PHE A 89 21.89 -12.15 -7.44
N LYS A 90 21.16 -13.25 -7.48
CA LYS A 90 20.39 -13.81 -6.32
C LYS A 90 20.73 -15.26 -6.03
N LYS A 91 21.27 -15.96 -7.02
CA LYS A 91 21.68 -17.36 -6.97
C LYS A 91 23.19 -17.40 -6.91
N ILE A 92 23.74 -17.88 -5.80
CA ILE A 92 25.18 -17.83 -5.53
C ILE A 92 25.62 -19.19 -4.99
N ALA A 93 26.66 -19.75 -5.60
CA ALA A 93 27.35 -20.92 -5.08
C ALA A 93 28.85 -20.79 -5.25
N ILE A 94 29.62 -21.37 -4.32
CA ILE A 94 31.07 -21.39 -4.35
C ILE A 94 31.58 -22.78 -4.00
N HIS A 95 32.41 -23.34 -4.87
CA HIS A 95 33.05 -24.62 -4.64
C HIS A 95 34.56 -24.45 -4.57
N ARG A 96 35.17 -24.86 -3.45
CA ARG A 96 36.63 -24.81 -3.23
C ARG A 96 37.24 -26.19 -3.39
N TYR A 97 38.33 -26.27 -4.15
CA TYR A 97 38.98 -27.52 -4.49
C TYR A 97 40.50 -27.35 -4.62
N ASP A 98 41.17 -28.48 -4.74
CA ASP A 98 42.59 -28.55 -5.00
C ASP A 98 42.78 -28.91 -6.47
N ALA A 99 43.18 -27.92 -7.28
CA ALA A 99 43.42 -28.11 -8.71
C ALA A 99 44.79 -28.75 -9.00
N PHE A 100 45.72 -28.74 -8.03
CA PHE A 100 47.09 -29.20 -8.19
C PHE A 100 47.59 -29.84 -6.90
N ALA A 101 47.66 -31.18 -6.90
CA ALA A 101 48.05 -32.00 -5.74
C ALA A 101 49.42 -31.65 -5.10
N GLU A 102 50.25 -30.86 -5.78
CA GLU A 102 51.55 -30.38 -5.32
C GLU A 102 51.49 -29.16 -4.38
N MET A 103 50.31 -28.56 -4.21
CA MET A 103 50.08 -27.39 -3.37
C MET A 103 49.07 -27.71 -2.28
N GLY A 104 49.56 -27.95 -1.07
CA GLY A 104 48.70 -28.25 0.06
C GLY A 104 47.68 -27.13 0.32
N GLY A 105 46.38 -27.48 0.24
CA GLY A 105 45.27 -26.60 0.59
C GLY A 105 44.30 -26.34 -0.57
N LYS A 106 42.99 -26.28 -0.27
CA LYS A 106 41.93 -25.94 -1.25
C LYS A 106 41.93 -24.44 -1.57
N LEU A 107 42.93 -24.02 -2.36
CA LEU A 107 43.15 -22.62 -2.76
C LEU A 107 42.51 -22.28 -4.10
N SER A 108 42.11 -23.28 -4.89
CA SER A 108 41.36 -23.07 -6.13
C SER A 108 39.86 -23.03 -5.83
N TYR A 109 39.10 -22.27 -6.62
CA TYR A 109 37.65 -22.16 -6.46
C TYR A 109 36.93 -21.90 -7.78
N SER A 110 35.66 -22.29 -7.82
CA SER A 110 34.68 -21.86 -8.82
C SER A 110 33.53 -21.16 -8.10
N LEU A 111 33.15 -19.98 -8.57
CA LEU A 111 32.07 -19.14 -8.06
C LEU A 111 31.04 -18.95 -9.17
N CYS A 112 29.79 -19.29 -8.91
CA CYS A 112 28.68 -19.04 -9.84
C CYS A 112 27.78 -17.94 -9.28
N LEU A 113 27.45 -16.96 -10.10
CA LEU A 113 26.53 -15.86 -9.80
C LEU A 113 25.46 -15.82 -10.90
N LEU A 114 24.21 -16.03 -10.54
CA LEU A 114 23.07 -15.99 -11.46
C LEU A 114 21.96 -15.07 -10.95
N ASN A 115 21.22 -14.47 -11.88
CA ASN A 115 19.95 -13.79 -11.60
C ASN A 115 18.78 -14.82 -11.52
N ASP A 116 17.55 -14.34 -11.35
CA ASP A 116 16.36 -15.20 -11.27
C ASP A 116 16.18 -16.08 -12.52
N ASP A 117 16.57 -15.54 -13.67
CA ASP A 117 16.47 -16.15 -14.99
C ASP A 117 17.59 -17.15 -15.31
N ASN A 118 18.49 -17.40 -14.37
CA ASN A 118 19.71 -18.21 -14.54
C ASN A 118 20.70 -17.62 -15.56
N ASP A 119 20.66 -16.31 -15.78
CA ASP A 119 21.68 -15.58 -16.54
C ASP A 119 22.76 -15.06 -15.57
N GLY A 120 24.02 -15.13 -15.99
CA GLY A 120 25.14 -14.67 -15.17
C GLY A 120 26.48 -15.22 -15.63
N PHE A 121 27.35 -15.57 -14.68
CA PHE A 121 28.67 -16.09 -15.02
C PHE A 121 29.25 -17.00 -13.94
N ILE A 122 30.18 -17.85 -14.37
CA ILE A 122 31.04 -18.66 -13.52
C ILE A 122 32.44 -18.06 -13.56
N MET A 123 33.01 -17.78 -12.40
CA MET A 123 34.40 -17.35 -12.23
C MET A 123 35.20 -18.46 -11.57
N THR A 124 36.25 -18.92 -12.24
CA THR A 124 37.11 -19.98 -11.74
C THR A 124 38.51 -19.45 -11.54
N SER A 125 39.08 -19.70 -10.37
CA SER A 125 40.43 -19.31 -10.01
C SER A 125 41.25 -20.56 -9.69
N MET A 126 42.25 -20.85 -10.51
CA MET A 126 43.17 -21.95 -10.33
C MET A 126 44.50 -21.44 -9.79
N HIS A 127 44.83 -21.84 -8.58
CA HIS A 127 46.06 -21.45 -7.92
C HIS A 127 47.17 -22.47 -8.20
N ASN A 128 48.31 -22.04 -8.74
CA ASN A 128 49.49 -22.87 -9.00
C ASN A 128 50.74 -22.28 -8.32
N ARG A 129 51.88 -22.98 -8.33
CA ARG A 129 53.13 -22.51 -7.66
C ARG A 129 53.66 -21.20 -8.23
N GLU A 130 53.35 -20.91 -9.49
CA GLU A 130 53.87 -19.76 -10.24
C GLU A 130 52.92 -18.55 -10.21
N GLY A 131 51.69 -18.72 -9.72
CA GLY A 131 50.67 -17.67 -9.72
C GLY A 131 49.23 -18.20 -9.65
N CYS A 132 48.30 -17.35 -10.05
CA CYS A 132 46.87 -17.64 -10.01
C CYS A 132 46.25 -17.27 -11.36
N TYR A 133 45.53 -18.20 -11.97
CA TYR A 133 44.82 -17.97 -13.23
C TYR A 133 43.33 -17.89 -12.97
N THR A 134 42.71 -16.80 -13.41
CA THR A 134 41.27 -16.59 -13.28
C THR A 134 40.60 -16.58 -14.65
N TYR A 135 39.51 -17.34 -14.77
CA TYR A 135 38.69 -17.48 -15.96
C TYR A 135 37.26 -17.07 -15.64
N VAL A 136 36.56 -16.54 -16.66
CA VAL A 136 35.14 -16.22 -16.57
C VAL A 136 34.44 -16.87 -17.75
N LYS A 137 33.33 -17.55 -17.48
CA LYS A 137 32.44 -18.14 -18.49
C LYS A 137 31.03 -17.59 -18.29
N GLU A 138 30.45 -17.08 -19.37
CA GLU A 138 29.07 -16.59 -19.35
C GLU A 138 28.08 -17.75 -19.30
N VAL A 139 27.00 -17.55 -18.54
CA VAL A 139 25.86 -18.45 -18.43
C VAL A 139 24.64 -17.72 -18.95
N ILE A 140 23.97 -18.31 -19.94
CA ILE A 140 22.72 -17.79 -20.51
C ILE A 140 21.63 -18.85 -20.30
N LYS A 141 20.57 -18.47 -19.57
CA LYS A 141 19.45 -19.34 -19.19
C LYS A 141 19.91 -20.69 -18.62
N GLY A 142 20.93 -20.67 -17.77
CA GLY A 142 21.51 -21.85 -17.13
C GLY A 142 22.40 -22.72 -18.03
N ASN A 143 22.76 -22.25 -19.24
CA ASN A 143 23.60 -22.98 -20.18
C ASN A 143 24.86 -22.19 -20.54
N THR A 144 25.93 -22.89 -20.91
CA THR A 144 27.20 -22.28 -21.35
C THR A 144 27.57 -22.76 -22.74
N PHE A 145 28.11 -21.86 -23.58
CA PHE A 145 28.63 -22.23 -24.91
C PHE A 145 29.96 -22.97 -24.85
N VAL A 146 30.70 -22.78 -23.75
CA VAL A 146 31.99 -23.41 -23.50
C VAL A 146 31.78 -24.61 -22.58
N ILE A 147 32.58 -25.66 -22.79
CA ILE A 147 32.59 -26.86 -21.93
C ILE A 147 33.00 -26.45 -20.51
N LEU A 148 32.23 -26.92 -19.54
CA LEU A 148 32.51 -26.75 -18.11
C LEU A 148 33.35 -27.90 -17.58
N SER A 149 34.28 -27.59 -16.67
CA SER A 149 34.91 -28.58 -15.79
C SER A 149 33.86 -29.19 -14.86
N ASP A 150 34.22 -30.28 -14.18
CA ASP A 150 33.30 -30.93 -13.25
C ASP A 150 32.98 -30.02 -12.05
N GLU A 151 33.95 -29.24 -11.58
CA GLU A 151 33.76 -28.25 -10.51
C GLU A 151 32.91 -27.06 -10.95
N GLU A 152 33.09 -26.59 -12.18
CA GLU A 152 32.25 -25.53 -12.77
C GLU A 152 30.80 -26.00 -12.96
N ARG A 153 30.61 -27.25 -13.41
CA ARG A 153 29.28 -27.85 -13.56
C ARG A 153 28.59 -28.00 -12.21
N GLN A 154 29.32 -28.48 -11.20
CA GLN A 154 28.78 -28.65 -9.86
C GLN A 154 28.31 -27.32 -9.27
N VAL A 155 29.14 -26.26 -9.34
CA VAL A 155 28.77 -24.95 -8.78
C VAL A 155 27.61 -24.31 -9.55
N LEU A 156 27.47 -24.58 -10.86
CA LEU A 156 26.35 -24.11 -11.65
C LEU A 156 25.04 -24.74 -11.16
N GLU A 157 25.01 -26.06 -10.96
CA GLU A 157 23.80 -26.74 -10.46
C GLU A 157 23.47 -26.30 -9.03
N GLU A 158 24.46 -26.19 -8.13
CA GLU A 158 24.25 -25.70 -6.76
C GLU A 158 23.66 -24.27 -6.74
N ALA A 159 24.14 -23.37 -7.61
CA ALA A 159 23.60 -22.02 -7.70
C ALA A 159 22.16 -22.01 -8.23
N ARG A 160 21.81 -22.89 -9.17
CA ARG A 160 20.45 -23.00 -9.70
C ARG A 160 19.45 -23.46 -8.63
N GLU A 161 19.89 -24.34 -7.74
CA GLU A 161 19.10 -24.88 -6.62
C GLU A 161 19.03 -23.94 -5.41
N SER A 162 19.94 -22.96 -5.29
CA SER A 162 20.11 -22.15 -4.06
C SER A 162 18.89 -21.30 -3.66
N ILE A 163 17.92 -21.06 -4.55
CA ILE A 163 16.66 -20.38 -4.20
C ILE A 163 15.62 -21.34 -3.62
N GLU A 164 15.63 -22.63 -3.99
CA GLU A 164 14.66 -23.60 -3.45
C GLU A 164 14.90 -23.87 -1.96
N THR A 165 16.14 -23.77 -1.49
CA THR A 165 16.49 -24.12 -0.10
C THR A 165 16.03 -23.07 0.94
N VAL A 166 15.80 -21.81 0.54
CA VAL A 166 15.37 -20.75 1.48
C VAL A 166 13.85 -20.69 1.65
N GLN A 167 13.07 -21.18 0.67
CA GLN A 167 11.60 -21.24 0.77
C GLN A 167 11.09 -22.46 1.55
N SER A 168 11.94 -23.42 1.88
CA SER A 168 11.61 -24.64 2.64
C SER A 168 12.04 -24.61 4.12
N MET A 169 12.48 -23.46 4.64
CA MET A 169 12.75 -23.22 6.07
C MET A 169 11.75 -22.21 6.64
#